data_AF-A0A8H7QUZ4-F1
#
_entry.id   AF-A0A8H7QUZ4-F1
#
_cell.length_a   1.000
_cell.length_b   1.000
_cell.length_c   1.000
_cell.angle_alpha   90.00
_cell.angle_beta   90.00
_cell.angle_gamma   90.00
#
_symmetry.space_group_name_H-M   'P 1'
#
loop_
_entity.id
_entity.type
_entity.pdbx_description
1 polymer ?
#
loop_
_entity_poly.entity_id
_entity_poly.type
_entity_poly.pdbx_seq_one_letter_code
_entity_poly.pdbx_strand_id
1 'polypeptide(L)'
;MPSENCVNITTGITNFKTEAVKNFNSVDLSQSITNKRGHVLNTGGSVWALEFVPKKACLDHDHTQYLAVGGYNSVTEHHTFAESPHCRNAIQIWQCTSDTNASLKPQLDMCILHDFGVVVDFKWCPSSVYDEADKLGIMTVLFGDGQVRVFVVPHPNLVRKQNNIPLEETVYILAKSPRLLLKLPRAYNMCIAWGGYDRLACGTKLGGIIVWDILKSLKSQVPIVSVNICNASLLAIKCLAWISLLNRDILISSDSDGNINLHDMNDPFIVSKIFRVRCTYICIAGTGHGSRFCFGDTDGISRINLTFQHKKSVTLTAHNCLIWSIATSPFHGIAATAASDGTLMVKPYSSEKIKFNPKHKLNVLEYTLYKLIFDNDTQTFRYVDGLLPKTKLPEQLYHNILTDPIVSIHKVAWNNNNNASGWVASGGKAGLCRLEFTGSQMSSHSGVIKKVKITEEHAVLSIEEQEIKNQEEQLAIVKELRSSEVWHEAIPYSYMTPSAIRHSLTATTLRGTHKILRRPLKFLKDNPSECIVIVYLGDHLCGNNGIHNGLLATLLDEQLAYVSLPNLPNFTGFTANLDINYFETVGPNQWIVIRGILDKVEGRKAFANAWIENLEGVRMTEARSLYISPKTQ
;
A
#
# COMPACT_ATOMS: atom_id res chain seq x y z
N MET A 1 -23.82 -22.68 2.35
CA MET A 1 -22.62 -22.39 1.53
C MET A 1 -23.05 -21.63 0.29
N PRO A 2 -22.17 -20.81 -0.30
CA PRO A 2 -22.41 -20.19 -1.60
C PRO A 2 -22.75 -21.22 -2.69
N SER A 3 -23.54 -20.82 -3.68
CA SER A 3 -23.82 -21.65 -4.86
C SER A 3 -22.53 -21.94 -5.63
N GLU A 4 -22.38 -23.14 -6.18
CA GLU A 4 -21.22 -23.47 -7.01
C GLU A 4 -21.08 -22.47 -8.16
N ASN A 5 -19.89 -21.89 -8.28
CA ASN A 5 -19.55 -20.95 -9.33
C ASN A 5 -18.13 -21.26 -9.82
N CYS A 6 -17.92 -21.12 -11.13
CA CYS A 6 -16.63 -21.24 -11.78
C CYS A 6 -16.45 -20.04 -12.70
N VAL A 7 -15.44 -19.23 -12.41
CA VAL A 7 -15.23 -17.93 -13.05
C VAL A 7 -13.93 -17.95 -13.82
N ASN A 8 -13.96 -17.48 -15.07
CA ASN A 8 -12.76 -17.31 -15.87
C ASN A 8 -12.07 -15.99 -15.51
N ILE A 9 -10.81 -16.06 -15.09
CA ILE A 9 -10.02 -14.91 -14.66
C ILE A 9 -8.78 -14.78 -15.55
N THR A 10 -8.65 -13.62 -16.17
CA THR A 10 -7.50 -13.23 -16.98
C THR A 10 -6.58 -12.29 -16.19
N THR A 11 -5.31 -12.64 -16.09
CA THR A 11 -4.26 -11.85 -15.42
C THR A 11 -3.04 -11.69 -16.33
N GLY A 12 -2.23 -10.65 -16.12
CA GLY A 12 -1.04 -10.37 -16.93
C GLY A 12 -0.98 -8.92 -17.42
N ILE A 13 0.22 -8.46 -17.80
CA ILE A 13 0.46 -7.13 -18.37
C ILE A 13 0.72 -7.22 -19.88
N THR A 14 1.77 -7.95 -20.26
CA THR A 14 2.15 -8.19 -21.67
C THR A 14 1.69 -9.58 -22.14
N ASN A 15 1.87 -10.60 -21.30
CA ASN A 15 1.42 -11.96 -21.55
C ASN A 15 0.17 -12.24 -20.70
N PHE A 16 -0.98 -12.45 -21.34
CA PHE A 16 -2.22 -12.74 -20.65
C PHE A 16 -2.36 -14.24 -20.40
N LYS A 17 -2.75 -14.60 -19.17
CA LYS A 17 -3.09 -15.96 -18.76
C LYS A 17 -4.52 -15.98 -18.26
N THR A 18 -5.35 -16.84 -18.84
CA THR A 18 -6.74 -17.04 -18.44
C THR A 18 -6.89 -18.39 -17.75
N GLU A 19 -7.47 -18.40 -16.56
CA GLU A 19 -7.69 -19.61 -15.77
C GLU A 19 -9.15 -19.68 -15.30
N ALA A 20 -9.73 -20.87 -15.32
CA ALA A 20 -11.05 -21.13 -14.76
C ALA A 20 -10.92 -21.47 -13.26
N VAL A 21 -11.55 -20.68 -12.41
CA VAL A 21 -11.38 -20.73 -10.96
C VAL A 21 -12.70 -21.09 -10.30
N LYS A 22 -12.75 -22.30 -9.74
CA LYS A 22 -13.89 -22.77 -8.93
C LYS A 22 -13.95 -22.04 -7.58
N ASN A 23 -15.11 -22.10 -6.92
CA ASN A 23 -15.28 -21.63 -5.55
C ASN A 23 -14.18 -22.18 -4.63
N PHE A 24 -13.71 -21.32 -3.73
CA PHE A 24 -12.71 -21.60 -2.70
C PHE A 24 -11.31 -21.92 -3.23
N ASN A 25 -11.09 -21.73 -4.53
CA ASN A 25 -9.76 -21.80 -5.13
C ASN A 25 -9.14 -20.41 -5.29
N SER A 26 -7.82 -20.40 -5.48
CA SER A 26 -7.03 -19.20 -5.70
C SER A 26 -6.11 -19.31 -6.91
N VAL A 27 -5.87 -18.16 -7.55
CA VAL A 27 -4.90 -17.94 -8.63
C VAL A 27 -3.73 -17.16 -8.08
N ASP A 28 -2.52 -17.56 -8.43
CA ASP A 28 -1.28 -16.88 -8.05
C ASP A 28 -0.87 -15.87 -9.14
N LEU A 29 -0.78 -14.60 -8.76
CA LEU A 29 -0.45 -13.51 -9.68
C LEU A 29 1.01 -13.53 -10.13
N SER A 30 1.91 -14.17 -9.37
CA SER A 30 3.34 -14.26 -9.73
C SER A 30 3.57 -15.06 -11.00
N GLN A 31 2.62 -15.94 -11.36
CA GLN A 31 2.69 -16.78 -12.56
C GLN A 31 2.42 -16.01 -13.85
N SER A 32 1.69 -14.90 -13.78
CA SER A 32 1.34 -14.07 -14.95
C SER A 32 2.01 -12.69 -14.92
N ILE A 33 2.41 -12.21 -13.75
CA ILE A 33 3.07 -10.92 -13.56
C ILE A 33 4.32 -11.13 -12.71
N THR A 34 5.50 -11.05 -13.34
CA THR A 34 6.78 -11.22 -12.67
C THR A 34 6.93 -10.27 -11.47
N ASN A 35 7.42 -10.77 -10.34
CA ASN A 35 7.60 -10.05 -9.07
C ASN A 35 6.32 -9.56 -8.39
N LYS A 36 5.13 -9.81 -8.97
CA LYS A 36 3.86 -9.52 -8.31
C LYS A 36 3.60 -10.57 -7.23
N ARG A 37 3.35 -10.11 -6.02
CA ARG A 37 3.05 -10.95 -4.87
C ARG A 37 1.59 -10.77 -4.49
N GLY A 38 0.79 -11.77 -4.80
CA GLY A 38 -0.63 -11.71 -4.52
C GLY A 38 -1.40 -12.86 -5.14
N HIS A 39 -2.64 -13.00 -4.67
CA HIS A 39 -3.54 -14.05 -5.09
C HIS A 39 -4.93 -13.48 -5.36
N VAL A 40 -5.65 -14.10 -6.29
CA VAL A 40 -7.09 -13.84 -6.50
C VAL A 40 -7.85 -15.06 -6.01
N LEU A 41 -8.72 -14.86 -5.03
CA LEU A 41 -9.56 -15.86 -4.38
C LEU A 41 -10.97 -15.80 -4.99
N ASN A 42 -11.52 -16.95 -5.37
CA ASN A 42 -12.95 -17.05 -5.67
C ASN A 42 -13.70 -17.44 -4.40
N THR A 43 -14.46 -16.50 -3.84
CA THR A 43 -15.20 -16.68 -2.58
C THR A 43 -16.62 -17.20 -2.80
N GLY A 44 -17.06 -17.30 -4.06
CA GLY A 44 -18.35 -17.87 -4.47
C GLY A 44 -19.57 -16.97 -4.32
N GLY A 45 -19.47 -15.86 -3.57
CA GLY A 45 -20.60 -14.94 -3.35
C GLY A 45 -20.13 -13.50 -3.16
N SER A 46 -21.05 -12.54 -3.29
CA SER A 46 -20.72 -11.11 -3.23
C SER A 46 -20.02 -10.75 -1.91
N VAL A 47 -18.85 -10.08 -1.99
CA VAL A 47 -18.09 -9.68 -0.80
C VAL A 47 -18.60 -8.34 -0.29
N TRP A 48 -19.11 -8.32 0.94
CA TRP A 48 -19.61 -7.11 1.63
C TRP A 48 -18.92 -6.85 2.96
N ALA A 49 -18.23 -7.85 3.51
CA ALA A 49 -17.43 -7.73 4.72
C ALA A 49 -16.08 -8.42 4.49
N LEU A 50 -15.00 -7.72 4.84
CA LEU A 50 -13.63 -8.17 4.59
C LEU A 50 -12.71 -7.58 5.66
N GLU A 51 -12.00 -8.43 6.40
CA GLU A 51 -11.07 -7.98 7.43
C GLU A 51 -10.08 -9.07 7.84
N PHE A 52 -8.85 -8.68 8.16
CA PHE A 52 -7.83 -9.57 8.72
C PHE A 52 -8.03 -9.79 10.22
N VAL A 53 -7.72 -10.99 10.68
CA VAL A 53 -7.73 -11.33 12.11
C VAL A 53 -6.55 -10.63 12.81
N PRO A 54 -6.79 -9.79 13.83
CA PRO A 54 -5.74 -9.15 14.61
C PRO A 54 -4.97 -10.16 15.48
N LYS A 55 -3.65 -10.18 15.34
CA LYS A 55 -2.72 -11.00 16.13
C LYS A 55 -1.94 -10.15 17.13
N LYS A 56 -1.42 -10.82 18.17
CA LYS A 56 -0.52 -10.19 19.15
C LYS A 56 0.84 -9.96 18.50
N ALA A 57 1.46 -8.80 18.75
CA ALA A 57 2.81 -8.50 18.26
C ALA A 57 3.88 -9.51 18.74
N CYS A 58 3.67 -10.17 19.90
CA CYS A 58 4.57 -11.21 20.37
C CYS A 58 4.57 -12.48 19.49
N LEU A 59 3.61 -12.62 18.58
CA LEU A 59 3.51 -13.72 17.62
C LEU A 59 3.95 -13.29 16.21
N ASP A 60 4.72 -12.21 16.07
CA ASP A 60 5.20 -11.73 14.76
C ASP A 60 6.11 -12.75 14.04
N HIS A 61 6.65 -13.74 14.76
CA HIS A 61 7.37 -14.89 14.19
C HIS A 61 6.46 -15.88 13.45
N ASP A 62 5.16 -15.93 13.77
CA ASP A 62 4.19 -16.74 13.03
C ASP A 62 3.76 -16.01 11.76
N HIS A 63 4.18 -16.57 10.63
CA HIS A 63 3.83 -16.05 9.31
C HIS A 63 2.40 -16.39 8.89
N THR A 64 1.69 -17.25 9.62
CA THR A 64 0.28 -17.54 9.32
C THR A 64 -0.55 -16.29 9.51
N GLN A 65 -1.46 -16.01 8.60
CA GLN A 65 -2.39 -14.90 8.65
C GLN A 65 -3.79 -15.43 8.35
N TYR A 66 -4.81 -14.72 8.82
CA TYR A 66 -6.20 -15.12 8.59
C TYR A 66 -7.00 -13.95 8.04
N LEU A 67 -7.70 -14.18 6.93
CA LEU A 67 -8.58 -13.22 6.29
C LEU A 67 -10.02 -13.72 6.41
N ALA A 68 -10.88 -12.94 7.06
CA ALA A 68 -12.31 -13.20 7.11
C ALA A 68 -12.99 -12.56 5.89
N VAL A 69 -13.90 -13.30 5.26
CA VAL A 69 -14.73 -12.85 4.14
C VAL A 69 -16.19 -13.17 4.43
N GLY A 70 -17.08 -12.22 4.17
CA GLY A 70 -18.52 -12.41 4.27
C GLY A 70 -19.30 -11.51 3.32
N GLY A 71 -20.58 -11.81 3.16
CA GLY A 71 -21.50 -11.04 2.32
C GLY A 71 -22.70 -11.87 1.92
N TYR A 72 -23.00 -11.92 0.62
CA TYR A 72 -24.10 -12.72 0.07
C TYR A 72 -23.62 -14.12 -0.32
N ASN A 73 -24.54 -15.07 -0.36
CA ASN A 73 -24.26 -16.44 -0.78
C ASN A 73 -24.12 -16.59 -2.32
N SER A 74 -24.43 -15.54 -3.07
CA SER A 74 -24.51 -15.51 -4.53
C SER A 74 -24.06 -14.14 -5.05
N VAL A 75 -23.75 -14.06 -6.34
CA VAL A 75 -23.38 -12.83 -7.06
C VAL A 75 -24.63 -12.08 -7.58
N THR A 76 -25.75 -12.79 -7.75
CA THR A 76 -27.00 -12.25 -8.32
C THR A 76 -27.99 -11.77 -7.28
N GLU A 77 -27.86 -12.22 -6.02
CA GLU A 77 -28.78 -11.83 -4.96
C GLU A 77 -28.61 -10.36 -4.56
N HIS A 78 -29.75 -9.67 -4.45
CA HIS A 78 -29.85 -8.32 -3.93
C HIS A 78 -31.02 -8.28 -2.95
N HIS A 79 -30.73 -7.99 -1.69
CA HIS A 79 -31.76 -7.79 -0.67
C HIS A 79 -31.76 -6.34 -0.24
N THR A 80 -32.94 -5.74 -0.19
CA THR A 80 -33.11 -4.45 0.47
C THR A 80 -32.94 -4.67 1.97
N PHE A 81 -32.27 -3.72 2.64
CA PHE A 81 -32.13 -3.77 4.10
C PHE A 81 -33.50 -3.97 4.77
N ALA A 82 -33.58 -4.95 5.68
CA ALA A 82 -34.76 -5.37 6.45
C ALA A 82 -35.76 -6.33 5.75
N GLU A 83 -35.52 -6.78 4.51
CA GLU A 83 -36.49 -7.64 3.79
C GLU A 83 -36.26 -9.15 3.96
N SER A 84 -35.08 -9.62 4.39
CA SER A 84 -34.80 -11.06 4.54
C SER A 84 -34.10 -11.41 5.87
N PRO A 85 -34.85 -11.63 6.96
CA PRO A 85 -34.23 -11.83 8.28
C PRO A 85 -33.53 -13.20 8.43
N HIS A 86 -33.87 -14.20 7.61
CA HIS A 86 -33.42 -15.58 7.80
C HIS A 86 -33.05 -16.28 6.49
N CYS A 87 -31.84 -16.02 6.01
CA CYS A 87 -31.22 -16.82 4.95
C CYS A 87 -29.99 -17.56 5.48
N ARG A 88 -29.75 -18.76 4.93
CA ARG A 88 -28.56 -19.56 5.25
C ARG A 88 -27.35 -18.93 4.56
N ASN A 89 -26.31 -18.68 5.33
CA ASN A 89 -25.11 -18.04 4.82
C ASN A 89 -23.86 -18.51 5.59
N ALA A 90 -22.69 -18.06 5.17
CA ALA A 90 -21.41 -18.45 5.75
C ALA A 90 -20.45 -17.27 5.85
N ILE A 91 -19.67 -17.24 6.93
CA ILE A 91 -18.46 -16.43 7.05
C ILE A 91 -17.27 -17.33 6.80
N GLN A 92 -16.44 -16.97 5.83
CA GLN A 92 -15.27 -17.73 5.42
C GLN A 92 -14.02 -17.19 6.12
N ILE A 93 -13.17 -18.08 6.63
CA ILE A 93 -11.87 -17.75 7.20
C ILE A 93 -10.80 -18.41 6.33
N TRP A 94 -10.04 -17.58 5.65
CA TRP A 94 -8.97 -18.00 4.75
C TRP A 94 -7.63 -17.90 5.47
N GLN A 95 -6.84 -18.97 5.41
CA GLN A 95 -5.45 -18.94 5.85
C GLN A 95 -4.59 -18.39 4.71
N CYS A 96 -3.74 -17.43 5.04
CA CYS A 96 -2.76 -16.82 4.16
C CYS A 96 -1.41 -16.69 4.90
N THR A 97 -0.40 -16.17 4.20
CA THR A 97 0.95 -15.98 4.76
C THR A 97 1.34 -14.51 4.77
N SER A 98 2.11 -14.08 5.76
CA SER A 98 2.80 -12.79 5.77
C SER A 98 4.12 -12.84 5.01
N ASP A 99 4.74 -14.02 4.91
CA ASP A 99 6.01 -14.19 4.22
C ASP A 99 5.84 -14.04 2.71
N THR A 100 6.56 -13.07 2.16
CA THR A 100 6.54 -12.74 0.74
C THR A 100 7.37 -13.69 -0.13
N ASN A 101 8.23 -14.52 0.47
CA ASN A 101 9.04 -15.51 -0.24
C ASN A 101 8.40 -16.91 -0.21
N ALA A 102 7.46 -17.15 0.72
CA ALA A 102 6.77 -18.42 0.83
C ALA A 102 5.81 -18.60 -0.34
N SER A 103 5.90 -19.75 -1.01
CA SER A 103 4.97 -20.21 -2.04
C SER A 103 3.61 -20.67 -1.46
N LEU A 104 3.21 -20.17 -0.28
CA LEU A 104 2.03 -20.67 0.40
C LEU A 104 0.76 -20.10 -0.24
N LYS A 105 0.05 -20.96 -0.98
CA LYS A 105 -1.22 -20.65 -1.63
C LYS A 105 -2.31 -20.42 -0.56
N PRO A 106 -3.05 -19.30 -0.58
CA PRO A 106 -4.15 -19.08 0.35
C PRO A 106 -5.22 -20.17 0.21
N GLN A 107 -5.69 -20.69 1.33
CA GLN A 107 -6.64 -21.79 1.43
C GLN A 107 -7.78 -21.46 2.40
N LEU A 108 -8.93 -22.05 2.16
CA LEU A 108 -10.08 -21.91 3.05
C LEU A 108 -9.91 -22.82 4.27
N ASP A 109 -9.67 -22.22 5.43
CA ASP A 109 -9.32 -22.94 6.66
C ASP A 109 -10.56 -23.28 7.50
N MET A 110 -11.52 -22.35 7.55
CA MET A 110 -12.77 -22.54 8.31
C MET A 110 -13.95 -21.82 7.65
N CYS A 111 -15.14 -22.38 7.83
CA CYS A 111 -16.43 -21.76 7.52
C CYS A 111 -17.36 -21.76 8.73
N ILE A 112 -17.85 -20.57 9.09
CA ILE A 112 -18.86 -20.38 10.13
C ILE A 112 -20.21 -20.29 9.44
N LEU A 113 -20.99 -21.37 9.50
CA LEU A 113 -22.31 -21.51 8.93
C LEU A 113 -23.37 -20.95 9.87
N HIS A 114 -24.34 -20.21 9.36
CA HIS A 114 -25.44 -19.65 10.16
C HIS A 114 -26.71 -19.42 9.33
N ASP A 115 -27.81 -19.13 10.01
CA ASP A 115 -29.12 -18.79 9.44
C ASP A 115 -29.58 -17.36 9.81
N PHE A 116 -28.66 -16.54 10.33
CA PHE A 116 -28.91 -15.15 10.73
C PHE A 116 -29.11 -14.15 9.57
N GLY A 117 -29.15 -14.61 8.32
CA GLY A 117 -29.32 -13.74 7.16
C GLY A 117 -28.00 -13.32 6.49
N VAL A 118 -28.06 -12.25 5.70
CA VAL A 118 -26.89 -11.72 4.99
C VAL A 118 -25.93 -11.04 5.96
N VAL A 119 -24.62 -11.21 5.73
CA VAL A 119 -23.58 -10.47 6.45
C VAL A 119 -23.43 -9.09 5.80
N VAL A 120 -23.82 -8.03 6.51
CA VAL A 120 -23.74 -6.64 6.02
C VAL A 120 -22.35 -6.07 6.25
N ASP A 121 -21.82 -6.28 7.45
CA ASP A 121 -20.45 -5.92 7.83
C ASP A 121 -20.04 -6.79 9.01
N PHE A 122 -18.74 -6.99 9.21
CA PHE A 122 -18.22 -7.49 10.47
C PHE A 122 -16.95 -6.77 10.84
N LYS A 123 -16.64 -6.79 12.14
CA LYS A 123 -15.42 -6.26 12.68
C LYS A 123 -14.80 -7.16 13.75
N TRP A 124 -13.52 -7.47 13.65
CA TRP A 124 -12.72 -8.10 14.69
C TRP A 124 -12.40 -7.10 15.80
N CYS A 125 -12.35 -7.60 17.03
CA CYS A 125 -11.90 -6.84 18.19
C CYS A 125 -10.41 -6.43 18.03
N PRO A 126 -10.05 -5.13 18.07
CA PRO A 126 -8.71 -4.65 17.75
C PRO A 126 -7.59 -5.08 18.70
N SER A 127 -7.82 -5.19 20.02
CA SER A 127 -6.83 -5.77 20.94
C SER A 127 -6.96 -7.29 20.90
N SER A 128 -6.03 -7.91 20.18
CA SER A 128 -5.98 -9.33 19.86
C SER A 128 -6.21 -10.21 21.09
N VAL A 129 -7.38 -10.85 21.15
CA VAL A 129 -7.68 -12.00 22.02
C VAL A 129 -7.21 -13.31 21.37
N TYR A 130 -6.36 -13.20 20.35
CA TYR A 130 -5.80 -14.31 19.62
C TYR A 130 -4.97 -15.20 20.54
N ASP A 131 -5.23 -16.49 20.43
CA ASP A 131 -4.57 -17.57 21.15
C ASP A 131 -4.53 -18.78 20.22
N GLU A 132 -3.33 -19.18 19.79
CA GLU A 132 -3.11 -20.32 18.88
C GLU A 132 -3.65 -21.63 19.44
N ALA A 133 -3.71 -21.76 20.77
CA ALA A 133 -4.18 -22.96 21.43
C ALA A 133 -5.70 -23.04 21.51
N ASP A 134 -6.39 -21.90 21.57
CA ASP A 134 -7.82 -21.84 21.94
C ASP A 134 -8.67 -21.05 20.94
N LYS A 135 -8.27 -19.82 20.61
CA LYS A 135 -9.20 -18.79 20.12
C LYS A 135 -8.61 -17.96 18.99
N LEU A 136 -9.33 -17.90 17.88
CA LEU A 136 -8.97 -17.03 16.75
C LEU A 136 -9.23 -15.55 17.07
N GLY A 137 -10.33 -15.25 17.75
CA GLY A 137 -10.61 -13.89 18.19
C GLY A 137 -12.08 -13.66 18.57
N ILE A 138 -12.42 -12.39 18.75
CA ILE A 138 -13.80 -11.94 18.99
C ILE A 138 -14.23 -11.13 17.78
N MET A 139 -15.36 -11.52 17.18
CA MET A 139 -15.91 -10.90 15.97
C MET A 139 -17.31 -10.38 16.26
N THR A 140 -17.55 -9.12 15.90
CA THR A 140 -18.89 -8.51 15.88
C THR A 140 -19.41 -8.54 14.46
N VAL A 141 -20.61 -9.07 14.24
CA VAL A 141 -21.21 -9.19 12.90
C VAL A 141 -22.54 -8.46 12.90
N LEU A 142 -22.71 -7.57 11.91
CA LEU A 142 -23.97 -6.93 11.58
C LEU A 142 -24.65 -7.74 10.48
N PHE A 143 -25.87 -8.20 10.76
CA PHE A 143 -26.66 -8.99 9.82
C PHE A 143 -27.76 -8.16 9.14
N GLY A 144 -28.35 -8.71 8.08
CA GLY A 144 -29.43 -8.10 7.31
C GLY A 144 -30.72 -7.83 8.10
N ASP A 145 -30.86 -8.37 9.31
CA ASP A 145 -31.94 -8.07 10.26
C ASP A 145 -31.67 -6.80 11.10
N GLY A 146 -30.53 -6.14 10.90
CA GLY A 146 -30.10 -4.96 11.65
C GLY A 146 -29.61 -5.25 13.07
N GLN A 147 -29.49 -6.53 13.46
CA GLN A 147 -28.99 -6.93 14.76
C GLN A 147 -27.48 -7.17 14.71
N VAL A 148 -26.79 -6.79 15.78
CA VAL A 148 -25.36 -7.03 15.94
C VAL A 148 -25.16 -8.20 16.88
N ARG A 149 -24.40 -9.20 16.42
CA ARG A 149 -24.11 -10.41 17.16
C ARG A 149 -22.61 -10.50 17.42
N VAL A 150 -22.23 -10.89 18.64
CA VAL A 150 -20.83 -11.09 19.03
C VAL A 150 -20.54 -12.58 19.05
N PHE A 151 -19.49 -13.00 18.34
CA PHE A 151 -18.98 -14.36 18.31
C PHE A 151 -17.60 -14.42 18.94
N VAL A 152 -17.35 -15.49 19.71
CA VAL A 152 -16.02 -15.89 20.13
C VAL A 152 -15.61 -17.03 19.21
N VAL A 153 -14.73 -16.75 18.26
CA VAL A 153 -14.37 -17.70 17.20
C VAL A 153 -13.23 -18.59 17.71
N PRO A 154 -13.41 -19.92 17.76
CA PRO A 154 -12.35 -20.83 18.18
C PRO A 154 -11.24 -20.89 17.14
N HIS A 155 -10.03 -21.26 17.56
CA HIS A 155 -8.94 -21.47 16.62
C HIS A 155 -9.23 -22.71 15.73
N PRO A 156 -9.03 -22.66 14.40
CA PRO A 156 -9.24 -23.80 13.50
C PRO A 156 -8.55 -25.09 13.97
N ASN A 157 -7.28 -24.98 14.39
CA ASN A 157 -6.51 -26.10 14.92
C ASN A 157 -7.10 -26.72 16.20
N LEU A 158 -7.76 -25.95 17.07
CA LEU A 158 -8.44 -26.49 18.25
C LEU A 158 -9.61 -27.38 17.79
N VAL A 159 -10.42 -26.89 16.86
CA VAL A 159 -11.58 -27.62 16.36
C VAL A 159 -11.15 -28.89 15.62
N ARG A 160 -10.04 -28.84 14.87
CA ARG A 160 -9.44 -30.02 14.25
C ARG A 160 -9.04 -31.08 15.28
N LYS A 161 -8.30 -30.68 16.32
CA LYS A 161 -7.87 -31.58 17.39
C LYS A 161 -9.05 -32.22 18.11
N GLN A 162 -10.13 -31.47 18.35
CA GLN A 162 -11.32 -31.98 19.04
C GLN A 162 -12.15 -32.95 18.19
N ASN A 163 -12.15 -32.79 16.85
CA ASN A 163 -13.00 -33.57 15.94
C ASN A 163 -12.21 -34.55 15.06
N ASN A 164 -10.91 -34.73 15.31
CA ASN A 164 -10.00 -35.57 14.51
C ASN A 164 -10.01 -35.25 12.99
N ILE A 165 -10.08 -33.97 12.65
CA ILE A 165 -10.08 -33.51 11.25
C ILE A 165 -8.62 -33.29 10.78
N PRO A 166 -8.23 -33.74 9.57
CA PRO A 166 -6.91 -33.47 9.00
C PRO A 166 -6.58 -31.97 8.90
N LEU A 167 -5.28 -31.64 8.92
CA LEU A 167 -4.81 -30.24 8.82
C LEU A 167 -5.18 -29.57 7.49
N GLU A 168 -5.28 -30.34 6.41
CA GLU A 168 -5.56 -29.85 5.05
C GLU A 168 -7.06 -29.63 4.79
N GLU A 169 -7.94 -30.18 5.62
CA GLU A 169 -9.39 -30.09 5.42
C GLU A 169 -9.96 -28.82 6.04
N THR A 170 -10.90 -28.19 5.33
CA THR A 170 -11.67 -27.04 5.81
C THR A 170 -12.57 -27.44 6.99
N VAL A 171 -12.52 -26.65 8.06
CA VAL A 171 -13.37 -26.84 9.24
C VAL A 171 -14.73 -26.17 9.03
N TYR A 172 -15.83 -26.86 9.34
CA TYR A 172 -17.18 -26.28 9.30
C TYR A 172 -17.78 -26.19 10.71
N ILE A 173 -18.20 -24.99 11.11
CA ILE A 173 -18.85 -24.74 12.40
C ILE A 173 -20.25 -24.19 12.15
N LEU A 174 -21.27 -24.84 12.73
CA LEU A 174 -22.64 -24.32 12.71
C LEU A 174 -22.89 -23.41 13.93
N ALA A 175 -22.96 -22.11 13.70
CA ALA A 175 -23.27 -21.11 14.72
C ALA A 175 -24.79 -21.03 14.95
N LYS A 176 -25.30 -21.82 15.90
CA LYS A 176 -26.72 -21.81 16.30
C LYS A 176 -27.11 -20.58 17.12
N SER A 177 -26.19 -20.04 17.91
CA SER A 177 -26.42 -18.89 18.78
C SER A 177 -25.15 -18.04 18.91
N PRO A 178 -25.28 -16.70 18.98
CA PRO A 178 -24.14 -15.83 19.27
C PRO A 178 -23.76 -15.89 20.75
N ARG A 179 -22.55 -15.41 21.09
CA ARG A 179 -22.14 -15.23 22.50
C ARG A 179 -22.94 -14.10 23.16
N LEU A 180 -23.12 -13.00 22.44
CA LEU A 180 -23.97 -11.88 22.85
C LEU A 180 -24.80 -11.40 21.68
N LEU A 181 -26.06 -11.07 21.95
CA LEU A 181 -26.93 -10.37 21.02
C LEU A 181 -27.09 -8.92 21.47
N LEU A 182 -26.52 -7.98 20.72
CA LEU A 182 -26.61 -6.54 21.01
C LEU A 182 -27.91 -6.02 20.40
N LYS A 183 -28.97 -5.99 21.20
CA LYS A 183 -30.30 -5.59 20.77
C LYS A 183 -30.88 -4.53 21.69
N LEU A 184 -31.38 -3.46 21.08
CA LEU A 184 -32.24 -2.49 21.74
C LEU A 184 -33.63 -2.52 21.07
N PRO A 185 -34.72 -2.30 21.83
CA PRO A 185 -36.05 -2.21 21.26
C PRO A 185 -36.11 -1.16 20.14
N ARG A 186 -36.67 -1.52 18.97
CA ARG A 186 -36.84 -0.64 17.80
C ARG A 186 -35.55 -0.12 17.15
N ALA A 187 -34.37 -0.54 17.62
CA ALA A 187 -33.10 -0.18 16.99
C ALA A 187 -32.82 -1.12 15.80
N TYR A 188 -32.67 -0.54 14.61
CA TYR A 188 -32.18 -1.23 13.42
C TYR A 188 -30.80 -0.64 13.08
N ASN A 189 -29.73 -1.41 13.28
CA ASN A 189 -28.37 -0.94 13.05
C ASN A 189 -28.01 -1.01 11.56
N MET A 190 -27.30 0.01 11.07
CA MET A 190 -26.89 0.18 9.68
C MET A 190 -25.37 0.05 9.50
N CYS A 191 -24.60 0.37 10.54
CA CYS A 191 -23.14 0.32 10.51
C CYS A 191 -22.58 0.09 11.92
N ILE A 192 -21.35 -0.42 11.99
CA ILE A 192 -20.63 -0.71 13.23
C ILE A 192 -19.17 -0.24 13.15
N ALA A 193 -18.60 0.19 14.28
CA ALA A 193 -17.19 0.58 14.37
C ALA A 193 -16.61 0.39 15.79
N TRP A 194 -15.41 -0.19 15.89
CA TRP A 194 -14.70 -0.36 17.16
C TRP A 194 -13.94 0.88 17.60
N GLY A 195 -14.12 1.25 18.86
CA GLY A 195 -13.33 2.27 19.57
C GLY A 195 -12.52 1.62 20.67
N GLY A 196 -11.22 1.43 20.44
CA GLY A 196 -10.40 0.59 21.31
C GLY A 196 -10.84 -0.88 21.28
N TYR A 197 -10.61 -1.57 22.39
CA TYR A 197 -10.90 -3.01 22.53
C TYR A 197 -12.19 -3.33 23.28
N ASP A 198 -12.80 -2.33 23.89
CA ASP A 198 -13.91 -2.48 24.81
C ASP A 198 -15.19 -1.84 24.29
N ARG A 199 -15.14 -0.87 23.36
CA ARG A 199 -16.32 -0.16 22.88
C ARG A 199 -16.65 -0.47 21.42
N LEU A 200 -17.93 -0.75 21.18
CA LEU A 200 -18.48 -0.88 19.83
C LEU A 200 -19.59 0.15 19.60
N ALA A 201 -19.38 1.05 18.65
CA ALA A 201 -20.41 1.99 18.20
C ALA A 201 -21.26 1.37 17.10
N CYS A 202 -22.57 1.58 17.17
CA CYS A 202 -23.57 1.13 16.20
C CYS A 202 -24.43 2.32 15.77
N GLY A 203 -24.51 2.57 14.46
CA GLY A 203 -25.33 3.64 13.89
C GLY A 203 -26.69 3.08 13.47
N THR A 204 -27.78 3.79 13.75
CA THR A 204 -29.14 3.27 13.54
C THR A 204 -29.85 3.90 12.35
N LYS A 205 -30.87 3.22 11.84
CA LYS A 205 -31.79 3.71 10.79
C LYS A 205 -32.55 4.97 11.21
N LEU A 206 -32.73 5.19 12.51
CA LEU A 206 -33.44 6.35 13.06
C LEU A 206 -32.52 7.54 13.38
N GLY A 207 -31.23 7.47 13.02
CA GLY A 207 -30.30 8.57 13.25
C GLY A 207 -29.67 8.61 14.65
N GLY A 208 -29.92 7.61 15.49
CA GLY A 208 -29.23 7.44 16.77
C GLY A 208 -27.91 6.66 16.65
N ILE A 209 -27.01 6.85 17.61
CA ILE A 209 -25.76 6.09 17.78
C ILE A 209 -25.76 5.42 19.15
N ILE A 210 -25.54 4.11 19.20
CA ILE A 210 -25.44 3.32 20.42
C ILE A 210 -23.99 2.85 20.58
N VAL A 211 -23.37 3.15 21.72
CA VAL A 211 -22.05 2.66 22.07
C VAL A 211 -22.18 1.59 23.15
N TRP A 212 -21.78 0.37 22.84
CA TRP A 212 -21.81 -0.79 23.73
C TRP A 212 -20.47 -0.97 24.43
N ASP A 213 -20.49 -1.33 25.72
CA ASP A 213 -19.30 -1.77 26.47
C ASP A 213 -19.18 -3.30 26.35
N ILE A 214 -18.47 -3.75 25.31
CA ILE A 214 -18.35 -5.17 24.97
C ILE A 214 -17.56 -5.92 26.03
N LEU A 215 -16.53 -5.31 26.62
CA LEU A 215 -15.73 -5.97 27.65
C LEU A 215 -16.58 -6.29 28.88
N LYS A 216 -17.32 -5.30 29.41
CA LYS A 216 -18.22 -5.56 30.53
C LYS A 216 -19.34 -6.50 30.13
N SER A 217 -19.88 -6.36 28.93
CA SER A 217 -20.94 -7.24 28.43
C SER A 217 -20.52 -8.71 28.37
N LEU A 218 -19.28 -8.99 27.95
CA LEU A 218 -18.74 -10.34 27.90
C LEU A 218 -18.46 -10.91 29.29
N LYS A 219 -18.08 -10.07 30.26
CA LYS A 219 -17.87 -10.49 31.65
C LYS A 219 -19.20 -10.79 32.36
N SER A 220 -20.23 -9.98 32.12
CA SER A 220 -21.56 -10.14 32.73
C SER A 220 -22.48 -11.09 31.95
N GLN A 221 -22.12 -11.47 30.71
CA GLN A 221 -22.99 -12.17 29.76
C GLN A 221 -24.29 -11.42 29.41
N VAL A 222 -24.32 -10.09 29.61
CA VAL A 222 -25.48 -9.23 29.35
C VAL A 222 -25.04 -8.02 28.54
N PRO A 223 -25.74 -7.62 27.46
CA PRO A 223 -25.36 -6.46 26.67
C PRO A 223 -25.52 -5.15 27.48
N ILE A 224 -24.41 -4.45 27.71
CA ILE A 224 -24.32 -3.21 28.48
C ILE A 224 -24.09 -2.04 27.53
N VAL A 225 -25.01 -1.07 27.56
CA VAL A 225 -24.87 0.19 26.84
C VAL A 225 -23.98 1.12 27.64
N SER A 226 -22.92 1.64 27.00
CA SER A 226 -22.07 2.69 27.57
C SER A 226 -22.68 4.06 27.34
N VAL A 227 -23.13 4.35 26.11
CA VAL A 227 -23.70 5.64 25.71
C VAL A 227 -24.80 5.40 24.68
N ASN A 228 -25.91 6.15 24.75
CA ASN A 228 -26.97 6.12 23.75
C ASN A 228 -27.28 7.56 23.28
N ILE A 229 -26.82 7.92 22.09
CA ILE A 229 -27.01 9.23 21.47
C ILE A 229 -28.24 9.13 20.57
N CYS A 230 -29.42 9.40 21.11
CA CYS A 230 -30.69 9.24 20.37
C CYS A 230 -30.82 10.19 19.16
N ASN A 231 -30.26 11.39 19.25
CA ASN A 231 -30.42 12.47 18.26
C ASN A 231 -29.08 12.83 17.57
N ALA A 232 -28.28 11.83 17.21
CA ALA A 232 -27.02 12.08 16.49
C ALA A 232 -27.26 12.67 15.07
N SER A 233 -28.37 12.30 14.43
CA SER A 233 -28.90 12.91 13.21
C SER A 233 -30.42 12.70 13.11
N LEU A 234 -31.07 13.44 12.21
CA LEU A 234 -32.49 13.27 11.88
C LEU A 234 -32.77 12.08 10.96
N LEU A 235 -31.76 11.62 10.20
CA LEU A 235 -31.85 10.51 9.27
C LEU A 235 -30.86 9.39 9.61
N ALA A 236 -31.03 8.23 8.97
CA ALA A 236 -30.20 7.05 9.19
C ALA A 236 -28.69 7.36 9.14
N ILE A 237 -27.97 6.86 10.15
CA ILE A 237 -26.51 6.87 10.19
C ILE A 237 -25.99 5.83 9.21
N LYS A 238 -25.19 6.25 8.23
CA LYS A 238 -24.69 5.40 7.14
C LYS A 238 -23.31 4.83 7.42
N CYS A 239 -22.42 5.63 8.00
CA CYS A 239 -21.06 5.21 8.32
C CYS A 239 -20.66 5.71 9.70
N LEU A 240 -19.80 4.93 10.34
CA LEU A 240 -19.13 5.30 11.59
C LEU A 240 -17.65 5.01 11.47
N ALA A 241 -16.83 5.89 12.05
CA ALA A 241 -15.41 5.64 12.19
C ALA A 241 -14.89 6.32 13.46
N TRP A 242 -14.15 5.56 14.26
CA TRP A 242 -13.31 6.11 15.30
C TRP A 242 -12.03 6.64 14.67
N ILE A 243 -11.51 7.75 15.19
CA ILE A 243 -10.31 8.40 14.64
C ILE A 243 -9.07 7.53 14.78
N SER A 244 -8.94 6.89 15.94
CA SER A 244 -7.86 5.98 16.25
C SER A 244 -8.38 4.84 17.10
N LEU A 245 -7.70 3.70 17.03
CA LEU A 245 -7.94 2.59 17.93
C LEU A 245 -7.45 2.90 19.35
N LEU A 246 -6.50 3.83 19.51
CA LEU A 246 -5.94 4.23 20.80
C LEU A 246 -6.74 5.36 21.45
N ASN A 247 -7.29 6.27 20.64
CA ASN A 247 -8.09 7.39 21.12
C ASN A 247 -9.59 7.06 21.03
N ARG A 248 -10.26 7.00 22.17
CA ARG A 248 -11.67 6.59 22.34
C ARG A 248 -12.62 7.77 22.48
N ASP A 249 -12.12 8.98 22.26
CA ASP A 249 -12.84 10.19 22.60
C ASP A 249 -13.59 10.72 21.39
N ILE A 250 -13.09 10.48 20.17
CA ILE A 250 -13.65 11.10 18.96
C ILE A 250 -14.24 10.04 18.03
N LEU A 251 -15.55 10.15 17.83
CA LEU A 251 -16.32 9.35 16.88
C LEU A 251 -16.83 10.26 15.75
N ILE A 252 -16.66 9.81 14.50
CA ILE A 252 -17.21 10.47 13.31
C ILE A 252 -18.36 9.63 12.77
N SER A 253 -19.44 10.31 12.37
CA SER A 253 -20.58 9.68 11.71
C SER A 253 -20.96 10.40 10.42
N SER A 254 -21.40 9.66 9.39
CA SER A 254 -22.18 10.23 8.29
C SER A 254 -23.65 9.84 8.39
N ASP A 255 -24.52 10.73 7.93
CA ASP A 255 -25.94 10.46 7.78
C ASP A 255 -26.39 10.44 6.32
N SER A 256 -27.65 10.07 6.11
CA SER A 256 -28.26 10.02 4.78
C SER A 256 -28.53 11.39 4.16
N ASP A 257 -28.53 12.46 4.98
CA ASP A 257 -28.71 13.86 4.57
C ASP A 257 -27.38 14.52 4.13
N GLY A 258 -26.28 13.75 4.13
CA GLY A 258 -24.99 14.22 3.65
C GLY A 258 -24.21 15.05 4.66
N ASN A 259 -24.49 14.91 5.96
CA ASN A 259 -23.67 15.53 6.99
C ASN A 259 -22.54 14.59 7.43
N ILE A 260 -21.39 15.16 7.78
CA ILE A 260 -20.36 14.50 8.59
C ILE A 260 -20.35 15.19 9.95
N ASN A 261 -20.69 14.43 10.98
CA ASN A 261 -20.79 14.90 12.35
C ASN A 261 -19.66 14.30 13.21
N LEU A 262 -19.16 15.11 14.14
CA LEU A 262 -18.20 14.73 15.15
C LEU A 262 -18.91 14.65 16.50
N HIS A 263 -18.63 13.57 17.22
CA HIS A 263 -19.13 13.28 18.55
C HIS A 263 -17.93 13.11 19.47
N ASP A 264 -17.84 13.96 20.51
CA ASP A 264 -16.87 13.80 21.60
C ASP A 264 -17.49 12.90 22.67
N MET A 265 -16.86 11.79 23.02
CA MET A 265 -17.39 10.85 24.00
C MET A 265 -17.30 11.37 25.44
N ASN A 266 -16.57 12.46 25.69
CA ASN A 266 -16.63 13.17 26.97
C ASN A 266 -17.93 13.98 27.10
N ASP A 267 -18.49 14.46 25.98
CA ASP A 267 -19.81 15.10 25.92
C ASP A 267 -20.60 14.63 24.66
N PRO A 268 -21.12 13.40 24.68
CA PRO A 268 -21.62 12.72 23.49
C PRO A 268 -22.94 13.28 22.97
N PHE A 269 -23.59 14.18 23.70
CA PHE A 269 -24.88 14.76 23.30
C PHE A 269 -24.71 16.05 22.48
N ILE A 270 -23.50 16.64 22.48
CA ILE A 270 -23.18 17.78 21.62
C ILE A 270 -22.67 17.28 20.27
N VAL A 271 -23.49 17.46 19.24
CA VAL A 271 -23.16 17.06 17.87
C VAL A 271 -22.53 18.22 17.10
N SER A 272 -21.27 18.07 16.71
CA SER A 272 -20.54 19.08 15.94
C SER A 272 -20.53 18.75 14.45
N LYS A 273 -21.19 19.57 13.63
CA LYS A 273 -21.24 19.37 12.17
C LYS A 273 -19.97 19.91 11.49
N ILE A 274 -19.20 19.02 10.86
CA ILE A 274 -17.98 19.37 10.12
C ILE A 274 -18.32 19.73 8.68
N PHE A 275 -18.87 18.79 7.91
CA PHE A 275 -19.18 18.95 6.50
C PHE A 275 -20.66 18.71 6.22
N ARG A 276 -21.16 19.31 5.13
CA ARG A 276 -22.46 19.00 4.54
C ARG A 276 -22.35 19.04 3.02
N VAL A 277 -22.84 18.00 2.37
CA VAL A 277 -23.08 17.96 0.92
C VAL A 277 -24.55 17.58 0.67
N ARG A 278 -25.06 17.82 -0.53
CA ARG A 278 -26.45 17.49 -0.90
C ARG A 278 -26.58 16.06 -1.44
N CYS A 279 -25.83 15.12 -0.86
CA CYS A 279 -25.80 13.71 -1.25
C CYS A 279 -25.20 12.88 -0.09
N THR A 280 -25.29 11.56 -0.13
CA THR A 280 -24.93 10.70 1.00
C THR A 280 -23.46 10.24 0.95
N TYR A 281 -22.74 10.38 2.07
CA TYR A 281 -21.41 9.79 2.22
C TYR A 281 -21.50 8.29 2.49
N ILE A 282 -20.73 7.49 1.75
CA ILE A 282 -20.79 6.01 1.77
C ILE A 282 -19.64 5.37 2.55
N CYS A 283 -18.54 6.10 2.74
CA CYS A 283 -17.40 5.61 3.50
C CYS A 283 -16.69 6.72 4.26
N ILE A 284 -16.28 6.40 5.49
CA ILE A 284 -15.43 7.21 6.37
C ILE A 284 -14.42 6.26 7.02
N ALA A 285 -13.18 6.71 7.18
CA ALA A 285 -12.15 6.00 7.91
C ALA A 285 -11.34 6.96 8.79
N GLY A 286 -11.09 6.59 10.05
CA GLY A 286 -10.10 7.27 10.88
C GLY A 286 -8.69 6.98 10.39
N THR A 287 -7.76 7.93 10.54
CA THR A 287 -6.39 7.74 10.05
C THR A 287 -5.50 6.93 10.99
N GLY A 288 -5.96 6.61 12.22
CA GLY A 288 -5.16 5.95 13.25
C GLY A 288 -4.15 6.87 13.93
N HIS A 289 -3.63 7.86 13.20
CA HIS A 289 -2.64 8.84 13.64
C HIS A 289 -3.15 10.27 13.51
N GLY A 290 -3.06 11.03 14.61
CA GLY A 290 -3.47 12.43 14.68
C GLY A 290 -4.98 12.65 14.60
N SER A 291 -5.38 13.92 14.63
CA SER A 291 -6.77 14.39 14.60
C SER A 291 -7.30 14.50 13.16
N ARG A 292 -7.30 13.38 12.42
CA ARG A 292 -7.58 13.33 10.98
C ARG A 292 -8.52 12.18 10.63
N PHE A 293 -9.26 12.35 9.53
CA PHE A 293 -10.09 11.28 8.96
C PHE A 293 -10.18 11.42 7.44
N CYS A 294 -10.43 10.30 6.78
CA CYS A 294 -10.65 10.20 5.35
C CYS A 294 -12.13 9.92 5.07
N PHE A 295 -12.62 10.41 3.95
CA PHE A 295 -13.99 10.15 3.50
C PHE A 295 -14.05 10.12 1.97
N GLY A 296 -14.98 9.33 1.43
CA GLY A 296 -15.27 9.30 0.00
C GLY A 296 -16.32 10.34 -0.34
N ASP A 297 -15.97 11.33 -1.15
CA ASP A 297 -16.91 12.31 -1.66
C ASP A 297 -17.78 11.69 -2.76
N THR A 298 -18.94 12.30 -3.01
CA THR A 298 -19.94 11.75 -3.94
C THR A 298 -19.50 11.81 -5.39
N ASP A 299 -18.50 12.66 -5.66
CA ASP A 299 -17.90 12.86 -6.98
C ASP A 299 -16.81 11.81 -7.29
N GLY A 300 -16.72 10.73 -6.52
CA GLY A 300 -15.67 9.70 -6.69
C GLY A 300 -14.28 10.14 -6.23
N ILE A 301 -14.20 11.24 -5.47
CA ILE A 301 -12.96 11.79 -4.95
C ILE A 301 -12.82 11.41 -3.48
N SER A 302 -11.75 10.70 -3.12
CA SER A 302 -11.40 10.49 -1.72
C SER A 302 -10.74 11.76 -1.18
N ARG A 303 -11.10 12.17 0.03
CA ARG A 303 -10.56 13.35 0.69
C ARG A 303 -10.10 13.03 2.11
N ILE A 304 -9.11 13.78 2.58
CA ILE A 304 -8.63 13.76 3.96
C ILE A 304 -8.89 15.12 4.63
N ASN A 305 -9.44 15.10 5.83
CA ASN A 305 -9.50 16.26 6.71
C ASN A 305 -8.25 16.31 7.59
N LEU A 306 -7.56 17.45 7.60
CA LEU A 306 -6.26 17.59 8.26
C LEU A 306 -6.37 17.98 9.75
N THR A 307 -7.48 18.62 10.14
CA THR A 307 -7.79 19.04 11.51
C THR A 307 -9.29 19.24 11.67
N PHE A 308 -9.89 18.79 12.78
CA PHE A 308 -11.33 18.99 13.06
C PHE A 308 -11.76 20.46 13.12
N GLN A 309 -10.85 21.34 13.56
CA GLN A 309 -11.09 22.78 13.70
C GLN A 309 -11.28 23.48 12.36
N HIS A 310 -10.70 22.92 11.30
CA HIS A 310 -10.82 23.48 9.97
C HIS A 310 -11.72 22.58 9.13
N LYS A 311 -12.86 23.11 8.69
CA LYS A 311 -13.75 22.51 7.69
C LYS A 311 -13.12 22.47 6.29
N LYS A 312 -11.82 22.17 6.21
CA LYS A 312 -11.02 22.08 4.99
C LYS A 312 -10.63 20.62 4.79
N SER A 313 -10.70 20.18 3.54
CA SER A 313 -10.30 18.85 3.13
C SER A 313 -9.35 18.95 1.94
N VAL A 314 -8.48 17.96 1.79
CA VAL A 314 -7.55 17.83 0.68
C VAL A 314 -7.87 16.55 -0.07
N THR A 315 -7.76 16.59 -1.40
CA THR A 315 -7.93 15.41 -2.25
C THR A 315 -6.83 14.38 -1.99
N LEU A 316 -7.25 13.15 -1.72
CA LEU A 316 -6.41 11.98 -1.61
C LEU A 316 -6.35 11.27 -2.97
N THR A 317 -7.35 10.49 -3.35
CA THR A 317 -7.40 9.78 -4.65
C THR A 317 -8.62 10.21 -5.46
N ALA A 318 -8.55 10.09 -6.79
CA ALA A 318 -9.68 10.35 -7.68
C ALA A 318 -10.04 9.11 -8.54
N HIS A 319 -11.18 8.51 -8.20
CA HIS A 319 -11.83 7.46 -8.98
C HIS A 319 -12.76 8.07 -10.03
N ASN A 320 -13.19 7.27 -11.01
CA ASN A 320 -14.15 7.74 -12.00
C ASN A 320 -15.60 7.61 -11.51
N CYS A 321 -15.81 6.83 -10.45
CA CYS A 321 -17.12 6.55 -9.88
C CYS A 321 -17.08 6.53 -8.35
N LEU A 322 -18.21 6.17 -7.76
CA LEU A 322 -18.47 6.16 -6.32
C LEU A 322 -17.48 5.29 -5.54
N ILE A 323 -17.00 5.81 -4.42
CA ILE A 323 -16.08 5.11 -3.52
C ILE A 323 -16.90 4.35 -2.46
N TRP A 324 -16.81 3.03 -2.49
CA TRP A 324 -17.51 2.15 -1.54
C TRP A 324 -16.79 2.02 -0.21
N SER A 325 -15.46 1.99 -0.23
CA SER A 325 -14.67 1.70 0.97
C SER A 325 -13.31 2.38 0.96
N ILE A 326 -12.91 2.83 2.14
CA ILE A 326 -11.60 3.40 2.43
C ILE A 326 -11.03 2.61 3.60
N ALA A 327 -9.79 2.14 3.46
CA ALA A 327 -9.05 1.50 4.54
C ALA A 327 -7.74 2.25 4.80
N THR A 328 -7.42 2.39 6.08
CA THR A 328 -6.19 2.96 6.61
C THR A 328 -5.51 1.91 7.51
N SER A 329 -4.21 2.05 7.72
CA SER A 329 -3.44 1.17 8.59
C SER A 329 -2.91 1.97 9.79
N PRO A 330 -2.89 1.39 11.00
CA PRO A 330 -2.23 2.00 12.16
C PRO A 330 -0.70 1.86 12.13
N PHE A 331 -0.12 1.14 11.15
CA PHE A 331 1.34 0.96 11.02
C PHE A 331 1.97 1.87 9.98
N HIS A 332 1.19 2.38 9.02
CA HIS A 332 1.68 3.24 7.96
C HIS A 332 0.60 4.21 7.49
N GLY A 333 1.00 5.41 7.07
CA GLY A 333 0.06 6.40 6.53
C GLY A 333 -0.20 6.22 5.04
N ILE A 334 -0.74 5.06 4.65
CA ILE A 334 -1.19 4.78 3.28
C ILE A 334 -2.67 4.43 3.35
N ALA A 335 -3.48 5.10 2.53
CA ALA A 335 -4.90 4.77 2.40
C ALA A 335 -5.10 3.93 1.14
N ALA A 336 -5.97 2.93 1.24
CA ALA A 336 -6.49 2.18 0.11
C ALA A 336 -7.95 2.57 -0.12
N THR A 337 -8.33 2.79 -1.38
CA THR A 337 -9.67 3.23 -1.76
C THR A 337 -10.21 2.34 -2.87
N ALA A 338 -11.42 1.83 -2.66
CA ALA A 338 -12.12 0.91 -3.56
C ALA A 338 -13.39 1.56 -4.11
N ALA A 339 -13.61 1.44 -5.42
CA ALA A 339 -14.71 2.11 -6.11
C ALA A 339 -15.57 1.15 -6.95
N SER A 340 -16.74 1.65 -7.35
CA SER A 340 -17.73 0.91 -8.13
C SER A 340 -17.29 0.63 -9.57
N ASP A 341 -16.29 1.35 -10.09
CA ASP A 341 -15.75 1.18 -11.44
C ASP A 341 -14.70 0.05 -11.56
N GLY A 342 -14.57 -0.77 -10.52
CA GLY A 342 -13.62 -1.87 -10.47
C GLY A 342 -12.20 -1.48 -10.07
N THR A 343 -11.95 -0.21 -9.70
CA THR A 343 -10.60 0.27 -9.37
C THR A 343 -10.26 0.14 -7.89
N LEU A 344 -9.02 -0.29 -7.63
CA LEU A 344 -8.37 -0.20 -6.33
C LEU A 344 -7.16 0.72 -6.42
N MET A 345 -7.13 1.75 -5.60
CA MET A 345 -6.06 2.74 -5.57
C MET A 345 -5.43 2.82 -4.18
N VAL A 346 -4.12 3.11 -4.14
CA VAL A 346 -3.41 3.36 -2.89
C VAL A 346 -2.67 4.69 -2.96
N LYS A 347 -2.68 5.43 -1.84
CA LYS A 347 -1.96 6.70 -1.75
C LYS A 347 -1.44 6.97 -0.33
N PRO A 348 -0.14 7.30 -0.20
CA PRO A 348 0.41 7.82 1.04
C PRO A 348 -0.22 9.16 1.44
N TYR A 349 -0.54 9.32 2.72
CA TYR A 349 -1.07 10.55 3.33
C TYR A 349 -0.28 11.01 4.56
N SER A 350 0.64 10.20 5.10
CA SER A 350 1.47 10.59 6.26
C SER A 350 2.61 11.53 5.94
N SER A 351 3.01 11.70 4.67
CA SER A 351 4.10 12.62 4.35
C SER A 351 3.67 14.05 4.62
N GLU A 352 4.36 14.74 5.53
CA GLU A 352 4.06 16.12 5.99
C GLU A 352 4.10 17.19 4.88
N LYS A 353 4.40 16.82 3.63
CA LYS A 353 4.36 17.67 2.45
C LYS A 353 2.97 17.79 1.79
N ILE A 354 1.85 17.64 2.51
CA ILE A 354 0.55 18.08 1.98
C ILE A 354 0.49 19.62 2.06
N LYS A 355 1.23 20.28 1.17
CA LYS A 355 1.14 21.74 1.01
C LYS A 355 -0.27 22.07 0.50
N PHE A 356 -0.97 22.92 1.23
CA PHE A 356 -2.26 23.46 0.81
C PHE A 356 -2.05 24.30 -0.46
N ASN A 357 -2.22 23.70 -1.63
CA ASN A 357 -2.18 24.44 -2.89
C ASN A 357 -3.62 24.81 -3.25
N PRO A 358 -4.02 26.09 -3.16
CA PRO A 358 -5.38 26.52 -3.52
C PRO A 358 -5.69 26.31 -5.01
N LYS A 359 -4.67 26.07 -5.83
CA LYS A 359 -4.83 25.55 -7.20
C LYS A 359 -4.77 24.02 -7.12
N HIS A 360 -5.88 23.35 -7.42
CA HIS A 360 -6.14 21.89 -7.46
C HIS A 360 -5.15 21.01 -8.28
N LYS A 361 -3.83 21.25 -8.21
CA LYS A 361 -2.83 20.40 -8.85
C LYS A 361 -2.48 19.25 -7.92
N LEU A 362 -2.86 18.04 -8.33
CA LEU A 362 -2.37 16.79 -7.78
C LEU A 362 -0.84 16.75 -7.94
N ASN A 363 -0.11 17.16 -6.91
CA ASN A 363 1.36 17.13 -6.92
C ASN A 363 1.93 15.75 -6.53
N VAL A 364 1.10 14.72 -6.32
CA VAL A 364 1.52 13.39 -5.87
C VAL A 364 0.89 12.32 -6.76
N LEU A 365 1.75 11.46 -7.33
CA LEU A 365 1.39 10.34 -8.20
C LEU A 365 0.36 9.43 -7.51
N GLU A 366 -0.78 9.20 -8.14
CA GLU A 366 -1.78 8.23 -7.68
C GLU A 366 -1.45 6.85 -8.24
N TYR A 367 -1.30 5.86 -7.37
CA TYR A 367 -1.02 4.48 -7.77
C TYR A 367 -2.32 3.68 -7.83
N THR A 368 -2.73 3.29 -9.04
CA THR A 368 -3.81 2.33 -9.24
C THR A 368 -3.20 0.94 -9.19
N LEU A 369 -3.59 0.13 -8.21
CA LEU A 369 -3.07 -1.23 -8.07
C LEU A 369 -3.57 -2.11 -9.21
N TYR A 370 -4.87 -2.04 -9.48
CA TYR A 370 -5.50 -2.71 -10.62
C TYR A 370 -6.86 -2.08 -10.95
N LYS A 371 -7.38 -2.43 -12.12
CA LYS A 371 -8.80 -2.26 -12.49
C LYS A 371 -9.40 -3.60 -12.89
N LEU A 372 -10.52 -3.97 -12.29
CA LEU A 372 -11.31 -5.13 -12.69
C LEU A 372 -12.22 -4.73 -13.86
N ILE A 373 -12.18 -5.49 -14.93
CA ILE A 373 -13.11 -5.37 -16.06
C ILE A 373 -13.79 -6.72 -16.29
N PHE A 374 -14.99 -6.67 -16.86
CA PHE A 374 -15.77 -7.85 -17.21
C PHE A 374 -16.11 -7.78 -18.70
N ASP A 375 -15.85 -8.87 -19.40
CA ASP A 375 -16.21 -9.02 -20.81
C ASP A 375 -17.47 -9.88 -20.89
N ASN A 376 -18.57 -9.27 -21.36
CA ASN A 376 -19.87 -9.90 -21.48
C ASN A 376 -19.90 -11.00 -22.54
N ASP A 377 -19.09 -10.88 -23.60
CA ASP A 377 -19.12 -11.86 -24.70
C ASP A 377 -18.42 -13.15 -24.29
N THR A 378 -17.28 -13.02 -23.60
CA THR A 378 -16.48 -14.17 -23.16
C THR A 378 -16.81 -14.64 -21.74
N GLN A 379 -17.64 -13.89 -21.00
CA GLN A 379 -17.94 -14.12 -19.58
C GLN A 379 -16.65 -14.23 -18.73
N THR A 380 -15.66 -13.39 -19.05
CA THR A 380 -14.36 -13.40 -18.38
C THR A 380 -14.12 -12.13 -17.59
N PHE A 381 -13.57 -12.30 -16.39
CA PHE A 381 -13.04 -11.18 -15.61
C PHE A 381 -11.58 -10.97 -15.98
N ARG A 382 -11.16 -9.72 -16.11
CA ARG A 382 -9.77 -9.37 -16.35
C ARG A 382 -9.30 -8.34 -15.32
N TYR A 383 -8.19 -8.67 -14.67
CA TYR A 383 -7.46 -7.71 -13.84
C TYR A 383 -6.46 -6.97 -14.72
N VAL A 384 -6.66 -5.66 -14.86
CA VAL A 384 -5.77 -4.76 -15.58
C VAL A 384 -4.75 -4.20 -14.58
N ASP A 385 -3.54 -4.74 -14.64
CA ASP A 385 -2.36 -4.33 -13.86
C ASP A 385 -1.41 -3.45 -14.70
N GLY A 386 -0.37 -2.89 -14.07
CA GLY A 386 0.65 -2.10 -14.77
C GLY A 386 0.18 -0.73 -15.23
N LEU A 387 -0.90 -0.21 -14.65
CA LEU A 387 -1.45 1.11 -14.97
C LEU A 387 -0.46 2.21 -14.57
N LEU A 388 -0.22 3.14 -15.48
CA LEU A 388 0.64 4.29 -15.21
C LEU A 388 0.01 5.20 -14.15
N PRO A 389 0.80 5.80 -13.25
CA PRO A 389 0.28 6.70 -12.25
C PRO A 389 -0.43 7.90 -12.88
N LYS A 390 -1.60 8.26 -12.34
CA LYS A 390 -2.36 9.41 -12.82
C LYS A 390 -1.70 10.71 -12.35
N THR A 391 -1.57 11.67 -13.27
CA THR A 391 -1.03 13.02 -13.00
C THR A 391 -2.09 14.12 -13.09
N LYS A 392 -3.27 13.79 -13.63
CA LYS A 392 -4.43 14.67 -13.74
C LYS A 392 -5.64 14.02 -13.07
N LEU A 393 -6.54 14.86 -12.57
CA LEU A 393 -7.87 14.40 -12.17
C LEU A 393 -8.57 13.78 -13.40
N PRO A 394 -9.32 12.68 -13.22
CA PRO A 394 -10.08 12.09 -14.30
C PRO A 394 -11.11 13.09 -14.84
N GLU A 395 -11.19 13.21 -16.16
CA GLU A 395 -12.35 13.84 -16.79
C GLU A 395 -13.55 12.91 -16.58
N GLN A 396 -14.53 13.37 -15.81
CA GLN A 396 -15.77 12.64 -15.58
C GLN A 396 -16.62 12.66 -16.85
N LEU A 397 -16.27 11.79 -17.79
CA LEU A 397 -17.12 11.51 -18.94
C LEU A 397 -18.36 10.76 -18.43
N TYR A 398 -19.55 11.28 -18.73
CA TYR A 398 -20.85 10.72 -18.31
C TYR A 398 -21.00 9.23 -18.63
N HIS A 399 -20.34 8.72 -19.68
CA HIS A 399 -20.37 7.29 -20.04
C HIS A 399 -19.66 6.37 -19.05
N ASN A 400 -18.68 6.85 -18.27
CA ASN A 400 -18.00 6.02 -17.26
C ASN A 400 -18.92 5.61 -16.10
N ILE A 401 -20.07 6.27 -15.95
CA ILE A 401 -21.08 5.96 -14.92
C ILE A 401 -21.83 4.67 -15.27
N LEU A 402 -21.85 4.25 -16.56
CA LEU A 402 -22.56 3.06 -17.05
C LEU A 402 -21.67 1.81 -17.04
N THR A 403 -20.88 1.61 -15.99
CA THR A 403 -20.09 0.38 -15.82
C THR A 403 -20.97 -0.76 -15.34
N ASP A 404 -20.65 -1.99 -15.75
CA ASP A 404 -21.36 -3.17 -15.27
C ASP A 404 -21.20 -3.28 -13.74
N PRO A 405 -22.29 -3.30 -12.94
CA PRO A 405 -22.19 -3.40 -11.50
C PRO A 405 -21.36 -4.60 -11.01
N ILE A 406 -21.22 -5.66 -11.81
CA ILE A 406 -20.50 -6.88 -11.43
C ILE A 406 -19.01 -6.63 -11.12
N VAL A 407 -18.40 -5.59 -11.70
CA VAL A 407 -16.98 -5.26 -11.44
C VAL A 407 -16.76 -4.45 -10.16
N SER A 408 -17.83 -3.96 -9.54
CA SER A 408 -17.78 -3.08 -8.36
C SER A 408 -17.00 -3.70 -7.21
N ILE A 409 -16.04 -2.96 -6.65
CA ILE A 409 -15.27 -3.36 -5.47
C ILE A 409 -15.90 -2.70 -4.24
N HIS A 410 -16.44 -3.50 -3.33
CA HIS A 410 -17.25 -3.03 -2.19
C HIS A 410 -16.44 -2.79 -0.93
N LYS A 411 -15.41 -3.61 -0.67
CA LYS A 411 -14.62 -3.55 0.55
C LYS A 411 -13.13 -3.64 0.26
N VAL A 412 -12.37 -2.92 1.08
CA VAL A 412 -10.92 -3.01 1.16
C VAL A 412 -10.51 -3.07 2.63
N ALA A 413 -9.45 -3.82 2.94
CA ALA A 413 -8.88 -3.94 4.27
C ALA A 413 -7.36 -4.06 4.20
N TRP A 414 -6.65 -3.32 5.06
CA TRP A 414 -5.23 -3.54 5.32
C TRP A 414 -5.08 -4.64 6.36
N ASN A 415 -4.00 -5.42 6.26
CA ASN A 415 -3.63 -6.33 7.33
C ASN A 415 -3.06 -5.51 8.51
N ASN A 416 -3.72 -5.58 9.65
CA ASN A 416 -3.34 -4.85 10.86
C ASN A 416 -2.40 -5.67 11.77
N ASN A 417 -1.68 -6.65 11.23
CA ASN A 417 -0.61 -7.36 11.92
C ASN A 417 0.73 -6.77 11.51
N ASN A 418 1.63 -6.57 12.47
CA ASN A 418 2.88 -5.85 12.27
C ASN A 418 3.74 -6.50 11.16
N ASN A 419 3.93 -7.82 11.24
CA ASN A 419 4.69 -8.61 10.26
C ASN A 419 4.06 -8.68 8.85
N ALA A 420 2.80 -8.26 8.70
CA ALA A 420 2.02 -8.39 7.48
C ALA A 420 1.42 -7.06 7.00
N SER A 421 1.80 -5.93 7.61
CA SER A 421 1.16 -4.62 7.40
C SER A 421 1.14 -4.12 5.95
N GLY A 422 2.07 -4.60 5.12
CA GLY A 422 2.10 -4.30 3.68
C GLY A 422 1.09 -5.06 2.82
N TRP A 423 0.29 -5.98 3.40
CA TRP A 423 -0.73 -6.73 2.68
C TRP A 423 -2.07 -5.99 2.68
N VAL A 424 -2.69 -5.89 1.51
CA VAL A 424 -4.05 -5.37 1.32
C VAL A 424 -4.93 -6.43 0.69
N ALA A 425 -6.18 -6.51 1.15
CA ALA A 425 -7.23 -7.32 0.55
C ALA A 425 -8.36 -6.43 0.05
N SER A 426 -8.93 -6.78 -1.10
CA SER A 426 -10.08 -6.10 -1.69
C SER A 426 -11.07 -7.11 -2.26
N GLY A 427 -12.37 -6.83 -2.17
CA GLY A 427 -13.42 -7.73 -2.63
C GLY A 427 -14.66 -6.98 -3.10
N GLY A 428 -15.43 -7.59 -4.00
CA GLY A 428 -16.52 -6.92 -4.69
C GLY A 428 -17.69 -7.80 -5.08
N LYS A 429 -18.54 -7.26 -5.97
CA LYS A 429 -19.81 -7.87 -6.37
C LYS A 429 -19.62 -9.26 -6.96
N ALA A 430 -18.62 -9.44 -7.83
CA ALA A 430 -18.29 -10.69 -8.51
C ALA A 430 -17.92 -11.87 -7.58
N GLY A 431 -17.75 -11.65 -6.28
CA GLY A 431 -17.26 -12.67 -5.34
C GLY A 431 -15.78 -13.02 -5.50
N LEU A 432 -15.05 -12.20 -6.25
CA LEU A 432 -13.59 -12.24 -6.34
C LEU A 432 -12.99 -11.38 -5.24
N CYS A 433 -12.05 -11.94 -4.48
CA CYS A 433 -11.25 -11.23 -3.50
C CYS A 433 -9.77 -11.27 -3.89
N ARG A 434 -9.13 -10.12 -4.05
CA ARG A 434 -7.71 -10.02 -4.38
C ARG A 434 -6.91 -9.67 -3.14
N LEU A 435 -5.90 -10.48 -2.85
CA LEU A 435 -4.89 -10.27 -1.82
C LEU A 435 -3.59 -9.85 -2.50
N GLU A 436 -3.00 -8.74 -2.10
CA GLU A 436 -1.79 -8.19 -2.73
C GLU A 436 -0.85 -7.56 -1.70
N PHE A 437 0.45 -7.81 -1.85
CA PHE A 437 1.46 -7.12 -1.07
C PHE A 437 1.91 -5.85 -1.78
N THR A 438 1.70 -4.70 -1.14
CA THR A 438 2.04 -3.38 -1.68
C THR A 438 3.26 -2.75 -1.03
N GLY A 439 3.90 -3.43 -0.07
CA GLY A 439 5.14 -2.95 0.52
C GLY A 439 6.29 -2.96 -0.50
N SER A 440 7.14 -1.93 -0.45
CA SER A 440 8.55 -2.19 -0.71
C SER A 440 9.01 -3.16 0.37
N GLN A 441 9.91 -4.11 0.08
CA GLN A 441 10.61 -4.72 1.20
C GLN A 441 11.25 -3.56 1.97
N MET A 442 10.77 -3.28 3.19
CA MET A 442 11.72 -3.01 4.26
C MET A 442 12.52 -4.30 4.37
N SER A 443 13.51 -4.42 3.49
CA SER A 443 14.72 -5.10 3.87
C SER A 443 15.09 -4.39 5.16
N SER A 444 14.92 -5.11 6.27
CA SER A 444 15.84 -4.97 7.37
C SER A 444 17.24 -4.93 6.75
N HIS A 445 17.71 -3.74 6.43
CA HIS A 445 19.11 -3.46 6.22
C HIS A 445 19.75 -3.54 7.61
N SER A 446 19.69 -4.72 8.23
CA SER A 446 20.82 -5.21 8.98
C SER A 446 21.96 -5.20 7.97
N GLY A 447 22.95 -4.34 8.20
CA GLY A 447 24.02 -4.01 7.27
C GLY A 447 24.83 -5.22 6.83
N VAL A 448 24.31 -5.92 5.82
CA VAL A 448 25.07 -6.82 4.98
C VAL A 448 24.64 -6.49 3.57
N ILE A 449 25.48 -5.71 2.90
CA ILE A 449 25.43 -5.49 1.46
C ILE A 449 25.38 -6.89 0.82
N LYS A 450 24.21 -7.31 0.34
CA LYS A 450 24.11 -8.52 -0.47
C LYS A 450 24.89 -8.25 -1.75
N LYS A 451 26.09 -8.84 -1.83
CA LYS A 451 26.93 -8.88 -3.04
C LYS A 451 26.07 -9.28 -4.23
N VAL A 452 25.72 -8.31 -5.08
CA VAL A 452 25.15 -8.59 -6.38
C VAL A 452 26.30 -9.14 -7.23
N LYS A 453 26.25 -10.43 -7.58
CA LYS A 453 27.06 -10.94 -8.68
C LYS A 453 26.56 -10.25 -9.94
N ILE A 454 27.38 -9.39 -10.52
CA ILE A 454 27.08 -8.70 -11.77
C ILE A 454 27.15 -9.74 -12.90
N THR A 455 25.98 -10.25 -13.29
CA THR A 455 25.75 -10.88 -14.59
C THR A 455 24.45 -10.35 -15.15
N GLU A 456 24.42 -9.04 -15.43
CA GLU A 456 23.50 -8.46 -16.41
C GLU A 456 24.37 -7.78 -17.46
N GLU A 457 24.88 -8.59 -18.40
CA GLU A 457 25.37 -8.07 -19.67
C GLU A 457 24.14 -7.54 -20.43
N HIS A 458 24.11 -6.21 -20.62
CA HIS A 458 23.09 -5.56 -21.44
C HIS A 458 23.15 -6.13 -22.86
N ALA A 459 21.99 -6.48 -23.40
CA ALA A 459 21.85 -7.06 -24.73
C ALA A 459 22.13 -6.03 -25.83
N VAL A 460 22.90 -6.47 -26.82
CA VAL A 460 23.27 -5.87 -28.12
C VAL A 460 24.10 -4.58 -28.04
N LEU A 461 25.41 -4.77 -28.14
CA LEU A 461 26.41 -3.72 -28.33
C LEU A 461 26.49 -3.36 -29.82
N SER A 462 26.50 -2.05 -30.15
CA SER A 462 27.02 -1.63 -31.44
C SER A 462 28.50 -2.04 -31.56
N ILE A 463 29.02 -2.17 -32.78
CA ILE A 463 30.44 -2.52 -33.02
C ILE A 463 31.37 -1.57 -32.25
N GLU A 464 31.05 -0.28 -32.27
CA GLU A 464 31.79 0.77 -31.55
C GLU A 464 31.75 0.59 -30.02
N GLU A 465 30.61 0.20 -29.44
CA GLU A 465 30.51 0.00 -27.98
C GLU A 465 31.27 -1.25 -27.53
N GLN A 466 31.36 -2.27 -28.39
CA GLN A 466 32.18 -3.45 -28.15
C GLN A 466 33.69 -3.13 -28.18
N GLU A 467 34.13 -2.25 -29.08
CA GLU A 467 35.52 -1.78 -29.10
C GLU A 467 35.88 -1.02 -27.82
N ILE A 468 35.01 -0.12 -27.37
CA ILE A 468 35.18 0.60 -26.11
C ILE A 468 35.14 -0.36 -24.90
N LYS A 469 34.30 -1.42 -24.92
CA LYS A 469 34.32 -2.49 -23.91
C LYS A 469 35.68 -3.18 -23.84
N ASN A 470 36.23 -3.55 -25.00
CA ASN A 470 37.51 -4.25 -25.06
C ASN A 470 38.66 -3.35 -24.54
N GLN A 471 38.62 -2.04 -24.84
CA GLN A 471 39.57 -1.07 -24.29
C GLN A 471 39.43 -0.95 -22.76
N GLU A 472 38.20 -0.82 -22.25
CA GLU A 472 37.88 -0.74 -20.82
C GLU A 472 38.48 -1.92 -20.03
N GLU A 473 38.30 -3.14 -20.54
CA GLU A 473 38.80 -4.37 -19.91
C GLU A 473 40.33 -4.47 -19.92
N GLN A 474 41.00 -3.74 -20.82
CA GLN A 474 42.46 -3.73 -20.92
C GLN A 474 43.13 -2.70 -19.99
N LEU A 475 42.39 -1.69 -19.51
CA LEU A 475 42.91 -0.64 -18.63
C LEU A 475 43.51 -1.21 -17.35
N ALA A 476 44.72 -0.76 -17.00
CA ALA A 476 45.45 -1.23 -15.82
C ALA A 476 44.66 -1.00 -14.52
N ILE A 477 44.06 0.19 -14.36
CA ILE A 477 43.24 0.54 -13.20
C ILE A 477 41.99 -0.34 -13.06
N VAL A 478 41.37 -0.75 -14.17
CA VAL A 478 40.18 -1.62 -14.13
C VAL A 478 40.56 -3.03 -13.66
N LYS A 479 41.68 -3.56 -14.15
CA LYS A 479 42.22 -4.86 -13.70
C LYS A 479 42.63 -4.83 -12.22
N GLU A 480 43.24 -3.74 -11.78
CA GLU A 480 43.60 -3.53 -10.37
C GLU A 480 42.36 -3.48 -9.47
N LEU A 481 41.35 -2.68 -9.81
CA LEU A 481 40.14 -2.54 -8.99
C LEU A 481 39.30 -3.82 -8.95
N ARG A 482 39.22 -4.58 -10.06
CA ARG A 482 38.50 -5.87 -10.11
C ARG A 482 39.22 -7.00 -9.39
N SER A 483 40.55 -6.92 -9.23
CA SER A 483 41.33 -7.90 -8.48
C SER A 483 41.45 -7.58 -6.99
N SER A 484 41.13 -6.35 -6.59
CA SER A 484 41.12 -5.92 -5.19
C SER A 484 39.94 -6.51 -4.42
N GLU A 485 40.20 -7.02 -3.22
CA GLU A 485 39.13 -7.45 -2.29
C GLU A 485 38.38 -6.28 -1.63
N VAL A 486 38.97 -5.08 -1.67
CA VAL A 486 38.46 -3.86 -0.99
C VAL A 486 37.46 -3.09 -1.87
N TRP A 487 37.60 -3.19 -3.18
CA TRP A 487 36.77 -2.46 -4.14
C TRP A 487 35.66 -3.35 -4.70
N HIS A 488 34.47 -2.79 -4.80
CA HIS A 488 33.30 -3.48 -5.29
C HIS A 488 32.71 -2.72 -6.48
N GLU A 489 32.63 -3.41 -7.62
CA GLU A 489 31.97 -2.88 -8.81
C GLU A 489 30.46 -2.77 -8.52
N ALA A 490 29.90 -1.59 -8.83
CA ALA A 490 28.50 -1.27 -8.63
C ALA A 490 27.90 -0.76 -9.95
N ILE A 491 26.64 -1.08 -10.19
CA ILE A 491 25.92 -0.58 -11.36
C ILE A 491 25.59 0.92 -11.13
N PRO A 492 26.11 1.85 -11.96
CA PRO A 492 25.72 3.26 -11.87
C PRO A 492 24.22 3.42 -12.06
N TYR A 493 23.65 4.46 -11.45
CA TYR A 493 22.22 4.79 -11.50
C TYR A 493 21.26 3.75 -10.91
N SER A 494 21.74 2.61 -10.38
CA SER A 494 20.89 1.56 -9.78
C SER A 494 20.04 2.03 -8.59
N TYR A 495 20.49 3.08 -7.91
CA TYR A 495 19.77 3.75 -6.81
C TYR A 495 18.68 4.72 -7.30
N MET A 496 18.66 5.06 -8.58
CA MET A 496 17.68 5.98 -9.18
C MET A 496 16.44 5.21 -9.63
N THR A 497 15.26 5.82 -9.43
CA THR A 497 14.02 5.28 -10.00
C THR A 497 14.02 5.43 -11.53
N PRO A 498 13.25 4.61 -12.28
CA PRO A 498 13.13 4.76 -13.74
C PRO A 498 12.70 6.18 -14.18
N SER A 499 11.91 6.88 -13.35
CA SER A 499 11.55 8.26 -13.61
C SER A 499 12.73 9.22 -13.43
N ALA A 500 13.55 9.04 -12.40
CA ALA A 500 14.74 9.87 -12.17
C ALA A 500 15.80 9.64 -13.26
N ILE A 501 15.98 8.39 -13.72
CA ILE A 501 16.87 8.04 -14.84
C ILE A 501 16.48 8.82 -16.10
N ARG A 502 15.19 8.88 -16.44
CA ARG A 502 14.69 9.65 -17.61
C ARG A 502 14.98 11.15 -17.55
N HIS A 503 15.24 11.68 -16.36
CA HIS A 503 15.57 13.10 -16.15
C HIS A 503 17.06 13.33 -15.83
N SER A 504 17.89 12.29 -15.86
CA SER A 504 19.33 12.39 -15.66
C SER A 504 20.04 12.64 -16.99
N LEU A 505 20.80 13.73 -17.08
CA LEU A 505 21.60 14.09 -18.26
C LEU A 505 22.63 13.00 -18.58
N THR A 506 23.35 12.50 -17.56
CA THR A 506 24.44 11.51 -17.69
C THR A 506 23.91 10.11 -18.01
N ALA A 507 22.71 9.76 -17.54
CA ALA A 507 22.09 8.47 -17.83
C ALA A 507 21.27 8.44 -19.13
N THR A 508 20.97 9.59 -19.75
CA THR A 508 20.13 9.66 -20.98
C THR A 508 20.67 10.60 -22.05
N THR A 509 20.42 11.91 -21.98
CA THR A 509 20.67 12.89 -23.07
C THR A 509 22.12 12.91 -23.57
N LEU A 510 23.07 12.64 -22.68
CA LEU A 510 24.52 12.62 -22.97
C LEU A 510 25.04 11.22 -23.32
N ARG A 511 24.16 10.23 -23.49
CA ARG A 511 24.51 8.87 -23.95
C ARG A 511 24.50 8.78 -25.48
N GLY A 512 25.28 7.86 -26.02
CA GLY A 512 25.30 7.50 -27.44
C GLY A 512 26.65 7.67 -28.12
N THR A 513 26.71 7.35 -29.41
CA THR A 513 27.92 7.46 -30.24
C THR A 513 28.48 8.89 -30.22
N HIS A 514 29.81 9.02 -30.20
CA HIS A 514 30.55 10.28 -30.02
C HIS A 514 30.27 11.04 -28.70
N LYS A 515 29.47 10.48 -27.78
CA LYS A 515 29.19 11.02 -26.45
C LYS A 515 29.67 10.06 -25.36
N ILE A 516 28.90 9.86 -24.29
CA ILE A 516 29.15 8.80 -23.30
C ILE A 516 28.58 7.50 -23.87
N LEU A 517 29.36 6.82 -24.70
CA LEU A 517 28.91 5.63 -25.43
C LEU A 517 28.63 4.46 -24.48
N ARG A 518 29.58 4.13 -23.61
CA ARG A 518 29.50 2.99 -22.68
C ARG A 518 29.17 3.44 -21.26
N ARG A 519 28.37 2.66 -20.53
CA ARG A 519 27.98 2.98 -19.15
C ARG A 519 29.25 3.16 -18.29
N PRO A 520 29.34 4.19 -17.45
CA PRO A 520 30.50 4.34 -16.57
C PRO A 520 30.74 3.09 -15.71
N LEU A 521 31.99 2.76 -15.42
CA LEU A 521 32.31 1.79 -14.38
C LEU A 521 32.37 2.50 -13.04
N LYS A 522 31.75 1.94 -12.01
CA LYS A 522 31.74 2.51 -10.66
C LYS A 522 32.24 1.48 -9.67
N PHE A 523 33.19 1.88 -8.83
CA PHE A 523 33.76 1.09 -7.76
C PHE A 523 33.56 1.81 -6.41
N LEU A 524 33.15 1.07 -5.39
CA LEU A 524 32.90 1.55 -4.04
C LEU A 524 33.65 0.68 -3.02
N LYS A 525 34.06 1.26 -1.89
CA LYS A 525 34.51 0.49 -0.71
C LYS A 525 33.33 0.04 0.15
N ASP A 526 33.53 -0.96 1.01
CA ASP A 526 32.52 -1.47 1.97
C ASP A 526 31.93 -0.36 2.85
N ASN A 527 32.78 0.56 3.30
CA ASN A 527 32.35 1.82 3.85
C ASN A 527 32.30 2.85 2.71
N PRO A 528 31.15 3.51 2.45
CA PRO A 528 30.96 4.40 1.29
C PRO A 528 31.66 5.77 1.48
N SER A 529 32.87 5.77 2.03
CA SER A 529 33.73 6.96 2.17
C SER A 529 34.49 7.28 0.89
N GLU A 530 34.70 6.29 0.01
CA GLU A 530 35.42 6.47 -1.25
C GLU A 530 34.68 5.83 -2.43
N CYS A 531 34.76 6.50 -3.57
CA CYS A 531 34.16 6.06 -4.83
C CYS A 531 35.13 6.36 -5.98
N ILE A 532 35.22 5.45 -6.95
CA ILE A 532 35.95 5.65 -8.20
C ILE A 532 34.99 5.40 -9.36
N VAL A 533 34.92 6.34 -10.30
CA VAL A 533 34.17 6.19 -11.54
C VAL A 533 35.11 6.32 -12.73
N ILE A 534 35.01 5.40 -13.68
CA ILE A 534 35.80 5.38 -14.91
C ILE A 534 34.84 5.55 -16.08
N VAL A 535 35.10 6.54 -16.94
CA VAL A 535 34.19 6.89 -18.05
C VAL A 535 34.97 7.31 -19.28
N TYR A 536 34.48 6.89 -20.45
CA TYR A 536 34.96 7.35 -21.75
C TYR A 536 34.14 8.55 -22.22
N LEU A 537 34.81 9.61 -22.67
CA LEU A 537 34.17 10.84 -23.14
C LEU A 537 34.46 11.07 -24.61
N GLY A 538 33.42 11.05 -25.45
CA GLY A 538 33.54 11.35 -26.89
C GLY A 538 33.61 12.84 -27.24
N ASP A 539 33.91 13.12 -28.50
CA ASP A 539 34.12 14.46 -29.07
C ASP A 539 32.86 15.34 -29.22
N HIS A 540 31.65 14.76 -29.24
CA HIS A 540 30.40 15.53 -29.23
C HIS A 540 30.06 16.12 -27.84
N LEU A 541 30.94 15.93 -26.86
CA LEU A 541 30.86 16.54 -25.52
C LEU A 541 31.81 17.74 -25.37
N CYS A 542 32.49 18.13 -26.45
CA CYS A 542 33.41 19.26 -26.47
C CYS A 542 32.70 20.62 -26.35
N GLY A 543 33.36 21.55 -25.67
CA GLY A 543 33.14 22.99 -25.78
C GLY A 543 34.22 23.64 -26.64
N ASN A 544 34.61 24.88 -26.33
CA ASN A 544 35.59 25.64 -27.12
C ASN A 544 37.00 25.03 -27.07
N ASN A 545 37.43 24.50 -25.91
CA ASN A 545 38.77 23.96 -25.69
C ASN A 545 38.67 22.59 -24.99
N GLY A 546 38.35 21.51 -25.71
CA GLY A 546 38.20 20.16 -25.14
C GLY A 546 36.80 19.88 -24.56
N ILE A 547 36.67 18.84 -23.73
CA ILE A 547 35.40 18.48 -23.08
C ILE A 547 34.84 19.68 -22.31
N HIS A 548 33.54 19.93 -22.46
CA HIS A 548 32.89 21.09 -21.88
C HIS A 548 33.01 21.09 -20.35
N ASN A 549 33.55 22.17 -19.77
CA ASN A 549 33.75 22.31 -18.32
C ASN A 549 32.46 22.08 -17.50
N GLY A 550 31.30 22.49 -18.01
CA GLY A 550 30.01 22.21 -17.38
C GLY A 550 29.67 20.71 -17.28
N LEU A 551 30.14 19.88 -18.21
CA LEU A 551 30.00 18.42 -18.11
C LEU A 551 30.91 17.89 -16.99
N LEU A 552 32.16 18.34 -16.94
CA LEU A 552 33.11 17.95 -15.88
C LEU A 552 32.56 18.31 -14.50
N ALA A 553 31.95 19.50 -14.37
CA ALA A 553 31.26 19.91 -13.15
C ALA A 553 30.09 19.00 -12.79
N THR A 554 29.29 18.59 -13.79
CA THR A 554 28.15 17.68 -13.58
C THR A 554 28.62 16.30 -13.10
N LEU A 555 29.68 15.77 -13.69
CA LEU A 555 30.27 14.48 -13.29
C LEU A 555 30.87 14.54 -11.88
N LEU A 556 31.50 15.66 -11.51
CA LEU A 556 32.04 15.87 -10.17
C LEU A 556 30.94 16.01 -9.11
N ASP A 557 29.86 16.72 -9.41
CA ASP A 557 28.72 16.81 -8.48
C ASP A 557 28.08 15.43 -8.24
N GLU A 558 27.89 14.64 -9.31
CA GLU A 558 27.41 13.25 -9.19
C GLU A 558 28.37 12.38 -8.35
N GLN A 559 29.68 12.53 -8.55
CA GLN A 559 30.69 11.82 -7.78
C GLN A 559 30.67 12.20 -6.30
N LEU A 560 30.53 13.48 -5.99
CA LEU A 560 30.46 13.98 -4.62
C LEU A 560 29.19 13.49 -3.91
N ALA A 561 28.07 13.38 -4.64
CA ALA A 561 26.86 12.77 -4.11
C ALA A 561 27.08 11.29 -3.73
N TYR A 562 27.84 10.52 -4.52
CA TYR A 562 28.10 9.11 -4.25
C TYR A 562 28.78 8.84 -2.91
N VAL A 563 29.67 9.73 -2.47
CA VAL A 563 30.36 9.60 -1.16
C VAL A 563 29.64 10.35 -0.04
N SER A 564 28.85 11.39 -0.36
CA SER A 564 28.19 12.21 0.66
C SER A 564 26.85 11.64 1.12
N LEU A 565 25.98 11.24 0.19
CA LEU A 565 24.61 10.82 0.50
C LEU A 565 24.54 9.58 1.40
N PRO A 566 25.35 8.53 1.21
CA PRO A 566 25.32 7.34 2.07
C PRO A 566 25.65 7.64 3.54
N ASN A 567 26.34 8.76 3.80
CA ASN A 567 26.81 9.13 5.13
C ASN A 567 25.96 10.23 5.80
N LEU A 568 24.88 10.67 5.14
CA LEU A 568 23.94 11.65 5.66
C LEU A 568 22.68 10.99 6.25
N PRO A 569 22.00 11.65 7.23
CA PRO A 569 20.73 11.17 7.74
C PRO A 569 19.70 10.93 6.63
N ASN A 570 18.99 9.80 6.70
CA ASN A 570 18.01 9.34 5.69
C ASN A 570 18.57 9.16 4.28
N PHE A 571 19.90 9.03 4.13
CA PHE A 571 20.59 8.88 2.85
C PHE A 571 20.25 9.98 1.84
N THR A 572 19.89 11.17 2.32
CA THR A 572 19.37 12.28 1.53
C THR A 572 20.10 13.56 1.88
N GLY A 573 20.46 14.34 0.87
CA GLY A 573 21.14 15.61 1.01
C GLY A 573 21.05 16.43 -0.26
N PHE A 574 21.26 17.74 -0.12
CA PHE A 574 21.34 18.67 -1.24
C PHE A 574 22.71 19.35 -1.24
N THR A 575 23.25 19.59 -2.44
CA THR A 575 24.47 20.37 -2.62
C THR A 575 24.21 21.81 -2.15
N ALA A 576 24.80 22.18 -1.02
CA ALA A 576 24.71 23.53 -0.47
C ALA A 576 25.83 24.43 -0.98
N ASN A 577 27.00 23.85 -1.25
CA ASN A 577 28.11 24.53 -1.91
C ASN A 577 28.85 23.53 -2.80
N LEU A 578 29.36 24.02 -3.95
CA LEU A 578 30.18 23.28 -4.89
C LEU A 578 31.22 24.22 -5.48
N ASP A 579 32.48 24.05 -5.06
CA ASP A 579 33.63 24.83 -5.52
C ASP A 579 34.47 23.96 -6.47
N ILE A 580 34.75 24.44 -7.69
CA ILE A 580 35.43 23.66 -8.74
C ILE A 580 36.62 24.45 -9.27
N ASN A 581 37.78 23.79 -9.35
CA ASN A 581 39.02 24.30 -9.93
C ASN A 581 39.39 23.49 -11.17
N TYR A 582 39.64 24.17 -12.29
CA TYR A 582 40.09 23.58 -13.54
C TYR A 582 41.58 23.87 -13.72
N PHE A 583 42.40 22.83 -13.77
CA PHE A 583 43.86 22.94 -13.89
C PHE A 583 44.34 22.70 -15.32
N GLU A 584 43.79 21.67 -15.97
CA GLU A 584 44.13 21.28 -17.33
C GLU A 584 42.88 20.97 -18.16
N THR A 585 43.02 21.08 -19.47
CA THR A 585 41.96 20.79 -20.43
C THR A 585 41.81 19.28 -20.61
N VAL A 586 40.61 18.74 -20.39
CA VAL A 586 40.29 17.34 -20.72
C VAL A 586 40.02 17.23 -22.22
N GLY A 587 40.89 16.56 -22.97
CA GLY A 587 40.68 16.24 -24.39
C GLY A 587 39.52 15.24 -24.62
N PRO A 588 38.96 15.16 -25.84
CA PRO A 588 37.96 14.16 -26.20
C PRO A 588 38.56 12.80 -26.54
N ASN A 589 37.69 11.81 -26.71
CA ASN A 589 37.98 10.45 -27.13
C ASN A 589 39.01 9.74 -26.23
N GLN A 590 38.91 9.97 -24.93
CA GLN A 590 39.77 9.36 -23.92
C GLN A 590 38.98 8.87 -22.71
N TRP A 591 39.62 7.98 -21.96
CA TRP A 591 39.16 7.53 -20.66
C TRP A 591 39.64 8.49 -19.57
N ILE A 592 38.74 8.82 -18.65
CA ILE A 592 39.07 9.56 -17.44
C ILE A 592 38.70 8.76 -16.19
N VAL A 593 39.41 9.06 -15.11
CA VAL A 593 39.13 8.50 -13.78
C VAL A 593 38.65 9.63 -12.89
N ILE A 594 37.53 9.40 -12.21
CA ILE A 594 36.93 10.34 -11.27
C ILE A 594 36.99 9.71 -9.88
N ARG A 595 37.72 10.34 -8.98
CA ARG A 595 37.84 9.89 -7.58
C ARG A 595 37.02 10.79 -6.68
N GLY A 596 36.34 10.19 -5.71
CA GLY A 596 35.58 10.90 -4.68
C GLY A 596 35.94 10.37 -3.31
N ILE A 597 36.14 11.27 -2.35
CA ILE A 597 36.46 10.97 -0.95
C ILE A 597 35.60 11.84 -0.04
N LEU A 598 34.96 11.20 0.94
CA LEU A 598 34.31 11.87 2.07
C LEU A 598 35.38 12.35 3.06
N ASP A 599 35.41 13.66 3.32
CA ASP A 599 36.36 14.26 4.27
C ASP A 599 35.84 14.12 5.71
N LYS A 600 34.64 14.66 5.98
CA LYS A 600 34.03 14.59 7.31
C LYS A 600 32.52 14.74 7.28
N VAL A 601 31.87 14.28 8.35
CA VAL A 601 30.43 14.44 8.59
C VAL A 601 30.20 15.13 9.94
N GLU A 602 29.44 16.22 9.92
CA GLU A 602 29.08 17.01 11.10
C GLU A 602 27.54 17.11 11.21
N GLY A 603 26.94 16.13 11.88
CA GLY A 603 25.49 16.03 12.07
C GLY A 603 24.75 15.88 10.74
N ARG A 604 24.21 17.00 10.21
CA ARG A 604 23.47 17.02 8.92
C ARG A 604 24.33 17.51 7.75
N LYS A 605 25.63 17.71 7.95
CA LYS A 605 26.55 18.25 6.95
C LYS A 605 27.58 17.19 6.56
N ALA A 606 27.79 16.97 5.27
CA ALA A 606 28.85 16.13 4.74
C ALA A 606 29.77 16.99 3.87
N PHE A 607 31.07 16.90 4.13
CA PHE A 607 32.11 17.58 3.37
C PHE A 607 32.84 16.52 2.55
N ALA A 608 32.97 16.74 1.24
CA ALA A 608 33.58 15.77 0.34
C ALA A 608 34.41 16.46 -0.74
N ASN A 609 35.43 15.75 -1.21
CA ASN A 609 36.34 16.19 -2.27
C ASN A 609 36.30 15.17 -3.41
N ALA A 610 36.37 15.64 -4.64
CA ALA A 610 36.44 14.80 -5.82
C ALA A 610 37.36 15.43 -6.87
N TRP A 611 37.98 14.62 -7.72
CA TRP A 611 38.79 15.12 -8.83
C TRP A 611 38.74 14.17 -10.02
N ILE A 612 39.01 14.75 -11.20
CA ILE A 612 39.17 14.06 -12.47
C ILE A 612 40.67 13.99 -12.78
N GLU A 613 41.14 12.80 -13.13
CA GLU A 613 42.51 12.55 -13.60
C GLU A 613 42.49 11.76 -14.92
N ASN A 614 43.55 11.91 -15.72
CA ASN A 614 43.80 11.05 -16.86
C ASN A 614 44.34 9.68 -16.42
N LEU A 615 44.59 8.77 -17.37
CA LEU A 615 45.09 7.43 -17.06
C LEU A 615 46.51 7.43 -16.47
N GLU A 616 47.29 8.50 -16.69
CA GLU A 616 48.61 8.72 -16.10
C GLU A 616 48.55 9.29 -14.66
N GLY A 617 47.36 9.60 -14.14
CA GLY A 617 47.17 10.14 -12.78
C GLY A 617 47.37 11.66 -12.65
N VAL A 618 47.47 12.38 -13.78
CA VAL A 618 47.52 13.85 -13.78
C VAL A 618 46.14 14.41 -13.48
N ARG A 619 46.05 15.21 -12.41
CA ARG A 619 44.78 15.84 -11.99
C ARG A 619 44.44 17.03 -12.88
N MET A 620 43.27 16.97 -13.51
CA MET A 620 42.83 17.97 -14.49
C MET A 620 41.76 18.91 -13.91
N THR A 621 40.89 18.41 -13.05
CA THR A 621 39.82 19.22 -12.41
C THR A 621 39.54 18.68 -11.01
N GLU A 622 39.39 19.56 -10.02
CA GLU A 622 39.04 19.20 -8.63
C GLU A 622 37.77 19.94 -8.20
N ALA A 623 36.95 19.29 -7.39
CA ALA A 623 35.79 19.89 -6.76
C ALA A 623 35.73 19.58 -5.26
N ARG A 624 35.25 20.55 -4.48
CA ARG A 624 34.91 20.40 -3.07
C ARG A 624 33.45 20.75 -2.86
N SER A 625 32.76 19.99 -2.02
CA SER A 625 31.34 20.24 -1.75
C SER A 625 30.97 20.16 -0.29
N LEU A 626 29.88 20.85 0.02
CA LEU A 626 29.12 20.70 1.25
C LEU A 626 27.72 20.20 0.89
N TYR A 627 27.39 18.99 1.31
CA TYR A 627 26.05 18.43 1.24
C TYR A 627 25.32 18.60 2.57
N ILE A 628 24.06 19.03 2.53
CA ILE A 628 23.24 19.22 3.74
C ILE A 628 21.99 18.35 3.66
N SER A 629 21.81 17.49 4.66
CA SER A 629 20.57 16.73 4.86
C SER A 629 19.45 17.66 5.36
N PRO A 630 18.23 17.58 4.79
CA PRO A 630 17.11 18.39 5.25
C PRO A 630 16.84 18.17 6.74
N LYS A 631 16.39 19.21 7.46
CA LYS A 631 15.92 19.03 8.83
C LYS A 631 14.74 18.06 8.79
N THR A 632 14.82 16.96 9.53
CA THR A 632 13.64 16.19 9.95
C THR A 632 12.80 17.15 10.78
N GLN A 633 11.71 17.63 10.18
CA GLN A 633 10.62 18.24 10.94
C GLN A 633 9.76 17.11 11.51
#